data_AF-A0A1F6HMY4-F1
#
_entry.id   AF-A0A1F6HMY4-F1
#
_cell.length_a   1.000
_cell.length_b   1.000
_cell.length_c   1.000
_cell.angle_alpha   90.00
_cell.angle_beta   90.00
_cell.angle_gamma   90.00
#
_symmetry.space_group_name_H-M   'P 1'
#
loop_
_entity.id
_entity.type
_entity.pdbx_description
1 polymer ?
#
loop_
_entity_poly.entity_id
_entity_poly.type
_entity_poly.pdbx_seq_one_letter_code
_entity_poly.pdbx_strand_id
1 'polypeptide(L)'
;MKKVEKKIKENIFEMPQKLIEDKLGEKKGKSGFVQGILLPRKVVLQIADEVAKRLKRKKNGNKKIITARFEKPIFLDTSAIIDGRLFDLIKLGIFEGNLILLESILSELKNIADSKDDIKKERGRRALRMLDEIKKQKNIKLITFRKEEEEKSAVDDQVIEYAKKHKGKIITCDFNLSKKAKIEGVLSIDIHEVANVLKTQAVPGDSFWIKLIQKGKGEGQGVGYLPDGTMIVVEQGADYLGKTLKVGVSRIIQTDAGKILFAKIKEEE
;
A
#
# COMPACT_ATOMS: atom_id res chain seq x y z
N MET A 1 23.47 -37.39 10.34
CA MET A 1 23.38 -35.91 10.51
C MET A 1 24.44 -35.27 11.43
N LYS A 2 25.25 -36.02 12.21
CA LYS A 2 26.38 -35.43 13.00
C LYS A 2 27.76 -35.44 12.30
N LYS A 3 27.88 -35.87 11.04
CA LYS A 3 29.15 -35.97 10.29
C LYS A 3 29.38 -34.90 9.20
N VAL A 4 28.37 -34.08 8.88
CA VAL A 4 28.49 -32.98 7.90
C VAL A 4 28.88 -31.66 8.58
N GLU A 5 28.46 -31.44 9.83
CA GLU A 5 28.81 -30.25 10.63
C GLU A 5 30.29 -30.21 11.09
N LYS A 6 31.00 -31.34 11.11
CA LYS A 6 32.42 -31.39 11.48
C LYS A 6 33.34 -30.99 10.31
N LYS A 7 32.91 -31.23 9.07
CA LYS A 7 33.70 -30.96 7.85
C LYS A 7 33.73 -29.49 7.41
N ILE A 8 32.84 -28.65 7.97
CA ILE A 8 32.82 -27.20 7.71
C ILE A 8 33.60 -26.42 8.79
N LYS A 9 33.78 -27.00 9.99
CA LYS A 9 34.58 -26.37 11.07
C LYS A 9 36.08 -26.58 10.95
N GLU A 10 36.55 -27.56 10.17
CA GLU A 10 37.98 -27.81 9.95
C GLU A 10 38.57 -27.05 8.74
N ASN A 11 37.77 -26.32 7.94
CA ASN A 11 38.23 -25.66 6.71
C ASN A 11 38.26 -24.11 6.74
N ILE A 12 38.20 -23.48 7.93
CA ILE A 12 38.22 -22.01 8.07
C ILE A 12 39.49 -21.50 8.78
N PHE A 13 40.41 -22.40 9.18
CA PHE A 13 41.62 -22.00 9.90
C PHE A 13 42.90 -22.54 9.25
N GLU A 14 43.05 -22.35 7.95
CA GLU A 14 44.36 -22.43 7.30
C GLU A 14 44.31 -21.61 6.00
N MET A 15 44.48 -20.30 6.11
CA MET A 15 45.05 -19.51 5.03
C MET A 15 46.52 -19.23 5.39
N PRO A 16 47.45 -19.49 4.46
CA PRO A 16 48.87 -19.62 4.76
C PRO A 16 49.49 -18.28 5.19
N GLN A 17 50.30 -18.33 6.26
CA GLN A 17 51.12 -17.22 6.75
C GLN A 17 52.07 -16.64 5.67
N LYS A 18 52.22 -17.29 4.50
CA LYS A 18 53.01 -16.82 3.36
C LYS A 18 52.44 -15.63 2.58
N LEU A 19 51.13 -15.35 2.63
CA LEU A 19 50.58 -14.23 1.84
C LEU A 19 50.82 -12.83 2.45
N ILE A 20 51.27 -12.78 3.72
CA ILE A 20 51.58 -11.54 4.43
C ILE A 20 53.08 -11.18 4.30
N GLU A 21 53.96 -12.18 4.19
CA GLU A 21 55.40 -11.95 4.03
C GLU A 21 55.81 -11.63 2.58
N ASP A 22 55.10 -12.14 1.58
CA ASP A 22 55.42 -11.88 0.15
C ASP A 22 54.99 -10.49 -0.37
N LYS A 23 54.36 -9.64 0.47
CA LYS A 23 53.96 -8.27 0.08
C LYS A 23 54.75 -7.15 0.76
N LEU A 24 55.89 -7.46 1.39
CA LEU A 24 56.77 -6.48 2.02
C LEU A 24 58.19 -6.40 1.41
N GLY A 25 58.48 -7.13 0.33
CA GLY A 25 59.73 -7.00 -0.42
C GLY A 25 59.52 -6.63 -1.89
N GLU A 26 59.74 -5.35 -2.21
CA GLU A 26 59.97 -4.78 -3.57
C GLU A 26 58.84 -4.95 -4.62
N LYS A 27 58.36 -3.96 -5.38
CA LYS A 27 58.89 -2.67 -5.83
C LYS A 27 57.72 -1.80 -6.35
N LYS A 28 57.78 -0.52 -6.01
CA LYS A 28 57.49 0.68 -6.83
C LYS A 28 56.21 0.69 -7.71
N GLY A 29 55.23 1.51 -7.30
CA GLY A 29 54.25 2.07 -8.25
C GLY A 29 52.96 2.64 -7.66
N LYS A 30 53.00 3.93 -7.28
CA LYS A 30 51.90 4.94 -7.25
C LYS A 30 50.52 4.52 -6.70
N SER A 31 50.18 4.99 -5.49
CA SER A 31 49.09 5.95 -5.27
C SER A 31 49.00 6.28 -3.78
N GLY A 32 49.10 7.56 -3.45
CA GLY A 32 49.23 8.06 -2.08
C GLY A 32 47.92 7.94 -1.30
N PHE A 33 48.03 7.61 -0.01
CA PHE A 33 47.17 8.19 1.03
C PHE A 33 47.66 7.95 2.47
N VAL A 34 48.83 7.32 2.70
CA VAL A 34 49.32 7.13 4.07
C VAL A 34 50.84 7.29 4.13
N GLN A 35 51.33 8.52 3.94
CA GLN A 35 52.73 8.84 4.17
C GLN A 35 52.79 10.02 5.13
N GLY A 36 53.05 9.74 6.41
CA GLY A 36 53.25 10.78 7.42
C GLY A 36 52.91 10.40 8.86
N ILE A 37 52.21 9.30 9.14
CA ILE A 37 51.84 8.96 10.52
C ILE A 37 52.66 7.75 10.99
N LEU A 38 53.80 8.01 11.63
CA LEU A 38 54.56 7.00 12.35
C LEU A 38 53.87 6.71 13.69
N LEU A 39 52.74 5.99 13.65
CA LEU A 39 52.09 5.53 14.86
C LEU A 39 52.89 4.36 15.45
N PRO A 40 53.20 4.38 16.76
CA PRO A 40 53.79 3.24 17.43
C PRO A 40 52.95 1.98 17.19
N ARG A 41 53.61 0.82 17.02
CA ARG A 41 52.95 -0.46 16.69
C ARG A 41 51.74 -0.80 17.59
N LYS A 42 51.81 -0.44 18.88
CA LYS A 42 50.70 -0.59 19.84
C LYS A 42 49.45 0.22 19.45
N VAL A 43 49.62 1.42 18.92
CA VAL A 43 48.52 2.32 18.52
C VAL A 43 47.85 1.81 17.26
N VAL A 44 48.63 1.32 16.28
CA VAL A 44 48.08 0.69 15.06
C VAL A 44 47.27 -0.55 15.41
N LEU A 45 47.76 -1.38 16.33
CA LEU A 45 47.03 -2.57 16.79
C LEU A 45 45.74 -2.19 17.53
N GLN A 46 45.76 -1.16 18.37
CA GLN A 46 44.56 -0.67 19.05
C GLN A 46 43.52 -0.12 18.07
N ILE A 47 43.94 0.65 17.06
CA ILE A 47 43.03 1.16 16.02
C ILE A 47 42.46 -0.01 15.21
N ALA A 48 43.30 -0.98 14.82
CA ALA A 48 42.85 -2.17 14.10
C ALA A 48 41.84 -2.98 14.92
N ASP A 49 42.06 -3.16 16.22
CA ASP A 49 41.13 -3.85 17.12
C ASP A 49 39.82 -3.08 17.28
N GLU A 50 39.87 -1.75 17.41
CA GLU A 50 38.68 -0.91 17.58
C GLU A 50 37.85 -0.87 16.29
N VAL A 51 38.51 -0.80 15.13
CA VAL A 51 37.87 -0.91 13.81
C VAL A 51 37.30 -2.31 13.60
N ALA A 52 38.02 -3.37 13.99
CA ALA A 52 37.54 -4.75 13.91
C ALA A 52 36.33 -5.00 14.83
N LYS A 53 36.31 -4.44 16.04
CA LYS A 53 35.15 -4.46 16.95
C LYS A 53 33.95 -3.71 16.36
N ARG A 54 34.17 -2.58 15.69
CA ARG A 54 33.11 -1.79 15.05
C ARG A 54 32.54 -2.46 13.81
N LEU A 55 33.39 -3.15 13.03
CA LEU A 55 32.97 -4.00 11.91
C LEU A 55 32.26 -5.27 12.38
N LYS A 56 32.68 -5.90 13.49
CA LYS A 56 31.97 -7.01 14.14
C LYS A 56 30.62 -6.57 14.72
N ARG A 57 30.50 -5.36 15.29
CA ARG A 57 29.21 -4.76 15.69
C ARG A 57 28.26 -4.56 14.51
N LYS A 58 28.77 -4.30 13.30
CA LYS A 58 27.96 -4.19 12.06
C LYS A 58 27.56 -5.55 11.47
N LYS A 59 28.36 -6.60 11.69
CA LYS A 59 28.07 -7.99 11.24
C LYS A 59 27.29 -8.83 12.26
N ASN A 60 27.35 -8.53 13.56
CA ASN A 60 26.52 -9.14 14.60
C ASN A 60 25.22 -8.37 14.86
N GLY A 61 24.64 -7.82 13.79
CA GLY A 61 23.20 -7.74 13.70
C GLY A 61 22.65 -9.15 13.45
N ASN A 62 22.79 -10.04 14.43
CA ASN A 62 21.74 -11.03 14.66
C ASN A 62 20.51 -10.17 14.98
N LYS A 63 19.83 -9.68 13.94
CA LYS A 63 18.42 -9.38 14.02
C LYS A 63 17.87 -10.69 14.52
N LYS A 64 17.62 -10.79 15.84
CA LYS A 64 16.56 -11.65 16.34
C LYS A 64 15.46 -11.47 15.31
N ILE A 65 15.13 -12.53 14.58
CA ILE A 65 13.90 -12.58 13.81
C ILE A 65 12.85 -12.44 14.90
N ILE A 66 12.55 -11.19 15.25
CA ILE A 66 11.26 -10.84 15.79
C ILE A 66 10.41 -11.23 14.60
N THR A 67 9.86 -12.44 14.63
CA THR A 67 8.63 -12.73 13.92
C THR A 67 7.70 -11.64 14.40
N ALA A 68 7.68 -10.52 13.69
CA ALA A 68 6.88 -9.37 14.07
C ALA A 68 5.46 -9.90 14.03
N ARG A 69 4.92 -10.22 15.20
CA ARG A 69 3.52 -10.57 15.32
C ARG A 69 2.79 -9.29 14.97
N PHE A 70 2.27 -9.25 13.76
CA PHE A 70 1.44 -8.15 13.35
C PHE A 70 0.15 -8.22 14.16
N GLU A 71 -0.21 -7.09 14.75
CA GLU A 71 -1.49 -6.94 15.40
C GLU A 71 -2.52 -6.53 14.34
N LYS A 72 -3.54 -7.39 14.14
CA LYS A 72 -4.60 -7.19 13.14
C LYS A 72 -4.04 -6.69 11.79
N PRO A 73 -3.18 -7.47 11.10
CA PRO A 73 -2.50 -6.99 9.89
C PRO A 73 -3.47 -6.65 8.77
N ILE A 74 -3.25 -5.51 8.13
CA ILE A 74 -3.99 -5.03 6.97
C ILE A 74 -2.98 -4.81 5.84
N PHE A 75 -3.01 -5.69 4.85
CA PHE A 75 -2.15 -5.63 3.68
C PHE A 75 -2.72 -4.65 2.67
N LEU A 76 -1.85 -3.75 2.19
CA LEU A 76 -2.21 -2.76 1.18
C LEU A 76 -1.83 -3.27 -0.20
N ASP A 77 -2.55 -2.82 -1.21
CA ASP A 77 -2.26 -3.03 -2.64
C ASP A 77 -1.99 -1.68 -3.33
N THR A 78 -1.25 -1.70 -4.44
CA THR A 78 -0.93 -0.55 -5.29
C THR A 78 -2.17 0.24 -5.68
N SER A 79 -3.26 -0.44 -6.05
CA SER A 79 -4.51 0.20 -6.48
C SER A 79 -5.16 1.07 -5.38
N ALA A 80 -5.25 0.56 -4.16
CA ALA A 80 -5.82 1.27 -3.02
C ALA A 80 -4.96 2.46 -2.57
N ILE A 81 -3.64 2.33 -2.64
CA ILE A 81 -2.70 3.41 -2.30
C ILE A 81 -2.81 4.55 -3.31
N ILE A 82 -2.92 4.24 -4.61
CA ILE A 82 -3.04 5.26 -5.66
C ILE A 82 -4.37 6.02 -5.59
N ASP A 83 -5.48 5.31 -5.34
CA ASP A 83 -6.80 5.93 -5.14
C ASP A 83 -6.74 6.96 -3.99
N GLY A 84 -6.19 6.52 -2.86
CA GLY A 84 -5.84 7.39 -1.73
C GLY A 84 -6.98 7.62 -0.72
N ARG A 85 -8.25 7.28 -1.03
CA ARG A 85 -9.36 7.42 -0.07
C ARG A 85 -9.16 6.56 1.18
N LEU A 86 -8.44 5.44 1.06
CA LEU A 86 -7.98 4.64 2.19
C LEU A 86 -7.30 5.50 3.27
N PHE A 87 -6.47 6.47 2.88
CA PHE A 87 -5.75 7.29 3.84
C PHE A 87 -6.65 8.24 4.62
N ASP A 88 -7.73 8.72 4.01
CA ASP A 88 -8.75 9.51 4.69
C ASP A 88 -9.50 8.66 5.71
N LEU A 89 -9.86 7.42 5.34
CA LEU A 89 -10.49 6.46 6.26
C LEU A 89 -9.58 6.11 7.45
N ILE A 90 -8.27 5.98 7.21
CA ILE A 90 -7.27 5.78 8.28
C ILE A 90 -7.20 7.00 9.20
N LYS A 91 -7.18 8.22 8.64
CA LYS A 91 -7.16 9.47 9.42
C LYS A 91 -8.41 9.62 10.29
N LEU A 92 -9.56 9.12 9.82
CA LEU A 92 -10.81 9.05 10.60
C LEU A 92 -10.81 7.97 11.70
N GLY A 93 -9.82 7.07 11.73
CA GLY A 93 -9.74 6.00 12.72
C GLY A 93 -10.63 4.79 12.43
N ILE A 94 -11.08 4.62 11.18
CA ILE A 94 -11.92 3.46 10.78
C ILE A 94 -11.13 2.14 10.83
N PHE A 95 -9.82 2.21 10.62
CA PHE A 95 -8.93 1.05 10.61
C PHE A 95 -8.04 1.02 11.84
N GLU A 96 -7.91 -0.16 12.44
CA GLU A 96 -7.01 -0.45 13.57
C GLU A 96 -5.98 -1.51 13.17
N GLY A 97 -4.82 -1.49 13.83
CA GLY A 97 -3.80 -2.53 13.70
C GLY A 97 -2.54 -2.08 12.97
N ASN A 98 -1.93 -3.01 12.23
CA ASN A 98 -0.71 -2.75 11.48
C ASN A 98 -1.01 -2.71 9.98
N LEU A 99 -0.75 -1.57 9.33
CA LEU A 99 -0.76 -1.49 7.87
C LEU A 99 0.53 -2.11 7.34
N ILE A 100 0.40 -3.15 6.55
CA ILE A 100 1.52 -3.89 5.99
C ILE A 100 1.66 -3.50 4.51
N LEU A 101 2.81 -2.94 4.17
CA LEU A 101 3.18 -2.59 2.81
C LEU A 101 4.31 -3.52 2.35
N LEU A 102 4.06 -4.35 1.35
CA LEU A 102 5.11 -5.21 0.78
C LEU A 102 6.13 -4.36 0.02
N GLU A 103 7.40 -4.77 0.06
CA GLU A 103 8.47 -4.08 -0.68
C GLU A 103 8.26 -4.14 -2.21
N SER A 104 7.59 -5.18 -2.72
CA SER A 104 7.19 -5.29 -4.13
C SER A 104 6.22 -4.19 -4.54
N ILE A 105 5.20 -3.91 -3.73
CA ILE A 105 4.25 -2.80 -3.94
C ILE A 105 4.95 -1.45 -3.88
N LEU A 106 5.84 -1.25 -2.91
CA LEU A 106 6.62 -0.01 -2.83
C LEU A 106 7.49 0.20 -4.08
N SER A 107 8.05 -0.88 -4.62
CA SER A 107 8.84 -0.84 -5.84
C SER A 107 7.99 -0.54 -7.08
N GLU A 108 6.80 -1.13 -7.17
CA GLU A 108 5.83 -0.81 -8.22
C GLU A 108 5.40 0.66 -8.18
N LEU A 109 5.08 1.20 -7.01
CA LEU A 109 4.75 2.62 -6.84
C LEU A 109 5.88 3.56 -7.27
N LYS A 110 7.14 3.20 -6.98
CA LYS A 110 8.30 3.97 -7.46
C LYS A 110 8.42 3.93 -8.98
N ASN A 111 8.26 2.75 -9.58
CA ASN A 111 8.26 2.62 -11.04
C ASN A 111 7.14 3.47 -11.69
N ILE A 112 5.96 3.52 -11.07
CA ILE A 112 4.86 4.39 -11.52
C ILE A 112 5.23 5.87 -11.35
N ALA A 113 5.87 6.25 -10.25
CA ALA A 113 6.32 7.61 -9.96
C ALA A 113 7.49 8.08 -10.87
N ASP A 114 8.15 7.16 -11.57
CA ASP A 114 9.19 7.41 -12.57
C ASP A 114 8.70 7.17 -14.01
N SER A 115 7.41 6.94 -14.20
CA SER A 115 6.78 6.73 -15.51
C SER A 115 7.00 7.92 -16.45
N LYS A 116 7.15 7.63 -17.75
CA LYS A 116 7.19 8.65 -18.82
C LYS A 116 5.84 9.34 -19.03
N ASP A 117 4.75 8.66 -18.68
CA ASP A 117 3.40 9.23 -18.68
C ASP A 117 3.23 10.17 -17.47
N ASP A 118 2.99 11.45 -17.74
CA ASP A 118 2.87 12.50 -16.73
C ASP A 118 1.73 12.25 -15.73
N ILE A 119 0.60 11.68 -16.17
CA ILE A 119 -0.54 11.39 -15.31
C ILE A 119 -0.19 10.26 -14.34
N LYS A 120 0.42 9.19 -14.85
CA LYS A 120 0.89 8.07 -14.00
C LYS A 120 1.97 8.54 -13.02
N LYS A 121 2.91 9.36 -13.49
CA LYS A 121 3.99 9.95 -12.68
C LYS A 121 3.43 10.76 -11.52
N GLU A 122 2.47 11.66 -11.77
CA GLU A 122 1.87 12.47 -10.71
C GLU A 122 1.08 11.60 -9.72
N ARG A 123 0.32 10.61 -10.20
CA ARG A 123 -0.39 9.64 -9.34
C ARG A 123 0.56 8.87 -8.43
N GLY A 124 1.67 8.34 -8.96
CA GLY A 124 2.68 7.62 -8.18
C GLY A 124 3.33 8.51 -7.11
N ARG A 125 3.72 9.74 -7.48
CA ARG A 125 4.28 10.72 -6.52
C ARG A 125 3.29 11.11 -5.44
N ARG A 126 2.01 11.30 -5.77
CA ARG A 126 0.94 11.53 -4.80
C ARG A 126 0.81 10.36 -3.82
N ALA A 127 0.78 9.13 -4.32
CA ALA A 127 0.69 7.92 -3.50
C ALA A 127 1.86 7.79 -2.50
N LEU A 128 3.09 8.05 -2.96
CA LEU A 128 4.29 8.03 -2.11
C LEU A 128 4.24 9.13 -1.02
N ARG A 129 3.78 10.34 -1.37
CA ARG A 129 3.58 11.43 -0.38
C ARG A 129 2.58 11.02 0.71
N MET A 130 1.46 10.40 0.33
CA MET A 130 0.45 9.95 1.28
C MET A 130 0.97 8.84 2.21
N LEU A 131 1.79 7.91 1.70
CA LEU A 131 2.47 6.91 2.54
C LEU A 131 3.39 7.57 3.58
N ASP A 132 4.14 8.60 3.19
CA ASP A 132 5.01 9.35 4.10
C ASP A 132 4.23 10.12 5.17
N GLU A 133 3.05 10.65 4.85
CA GLU A 133 2.14 11.25 5.82
C GLU A 133 1.65 10.23 6.85
N ILE A 134 1.20 9.07 6.38
CA ILE A 134 0.65 8.00 7.24
C ILE A 134 1.70 7.40 8.15
N LYS A 135 2.94 7.29 7.68
CA LYS A 135 4.07 6.82 8.50
C LYS A 135 4.30 7.67 9.75
N LYS A 136 3.88 8.93 9.75
CA LYS A 136 4.02 9.87 10.88
C LYS A 136 2.82 9.83 11.84
N GLN A 137 1.74 9.14 11.47
CA GLN A 137 0.53 9.05 12.29
C GLN A 137 0.77 8.10 13.48
N LYS A 138 0.14 8.43 14.62
CA LYS A 138 0.26 7.63 15.87
C LYS A 138 -0.82 6.56 15.98
N ASN A 139 -1.97 6.76 15.34
CA ASN A 139 -3.15 5.89 15.46
C ASN A 139 -2.99 4.55 14.72
N ILE A 140 -2.16 4.51 13.67
CA ILE A 140 -1.89 3.29 12.93
C ILE A 140 -0.41 3.18 12.58
N LYS A 141 0.13 1.96 12.64
CA LYS A 141 1.54 1.71 12.34
C LYS A 141 1.69 1.16 10.93
N LEU A 142 2.35 1.93 10.06
CA LEU A 142 2.79 1.45 8.75
C LEU A 142 4.10 0.66 8.89
N ILE A 143 4.09 -0.59 8.43
CA ILE A 143 5.22 -1.51 8.44
C ILE A 143 5.53 -1.94 7.01
N THR A 144 6.72 -1.58 6.53
CA THR A 144 7.24 -2.13 5.28
C THR A 144 7.77 -3.54 5.55
N PHE A 145 7.27 -4.52 4.80
CA PHE A 145 7.61 -5.92 4.96
C PHE A 145 8.30 -6.46 3.70
N ARG A 146 9.44 -7.14 3.91
CA ARG A 146 10.23 -7.79 2.86
C ARG A 146 10.11 -9.30 2.99
N LYS A 147 9.85 -9.98 1.87
CA LYS A 147 9.87 -11.44 1.77
C LYS A 147 11.30 -11.98 1.99
N GLU A 148 11.41 -13.13 2.66
CA GLU A 148 12.70 -13.79 2.94
C GLU A 148 13.29 -14.47 1.69
N GLU A 149 12.45 -14.88 0.71
CA GLU A 149 12.85 -15.61 -0.51
C GLU A 149 12.22 -15.01 -1.78
N GLU A 150 13.03 -14.61 -2.75
CA GLU A 150 12.56 -14.02 -4.02
C GLU A 150 11.93 -15.08 -4.96
N GLU A 151 10.69 -15.49 -4.67
CA GLU A 151 9.87 -16.17 -5.68
C GLU A 151 9.31 -15.15 -6.67
N LYS A 152 9.36 -15.50 -7.96
CA LYS A 152 8.76 -14.73 -9.06
C LYS A 152 7.23 -14.92 -9.12
N SER A 153 6.54 -14.70 -8.01
CA SER A 153 5.08 -14.63 -8.01
C SER A 153 4.61 -13.22 -8.37
N ALA A 154 3.40 -13.12 -8.95
CA ALA A 154 2.78 -11.83 -9.21
C ALA A 154 2.58 -11.06 -7.89
N VAL A 155 2.62 -9.73 -7.93
CA VAL A 155 2.47 -8.88 -6.72
C VAL A 155 1.18 -9.21 -5.98
N ASP A 156 0.08 -9.36 -6.72
CA ASP A 156 -1.23 -9.79 -6.24
C ASP A 156 -1.19 -11.10 -5.44
N ASP A 157 -0.46 -12.09 -5.94
CA ASP A 157 -0.31 -13.39 -5.29
C ASP A 157 0.44 -13.25 -3.97
N GLN A 158 1.47 -12.41 -3.93
CA GLN A 158 2.22 -12.12 -2.72
C GLN A 158 1.31 -11.48 -1.66
N VAL A 159 0.48 -10.51 -2.04
CA VAL A 159 -0.45 -9.85 -1.10
C VAL A 159 -1.40 -10.87 -0.48
N ILE A 160 -1.98 -11.75 -1.29
CA ILE A 160 -2.90 -12.80 -0.82
C ILE A 160 -2.18 -13.82 0.06
N GLU A 161 -1.02 -14.32 -0.38
CA GLU A 161 -0.22 -15.30 0.35
C GLU A 161 0.15 -14.77 1.74
N TYR A 162 0.63 -13.53 1.84
CA TYR A 162 1.02 -12.93 3.10
C TYR A 162 -0.17 -12.59 3.99
N ALA A 163 -1.26 -12.08 3.42
CA ALA A 163 -2.49 -11.87 4.18
C ALA A 163 -2.99 -13.18 4.79
N LYS A 164 -2.99 -14.27 4.02
CA LYS A 164 -3.35 -15.61 4.51
C LYS A 164 -2.41 -16.10 5.61
N LYS A 165 -1.10 -16.05 5.37
CA LYS A 165 -0.06 -16.49 6.32
C LYS A 165 -0.13 -15.77 7.66
N HIS A 166 -0.44 -14.48 7.63
CA HIS A 166 -0.49 -13.63 8.82
C HIS A 166 -1.90 -13.42 9.39
N LYS A 167 -2.92 -14.14 8.87
CA LYS A 167 -4.33 -13.98 9.24
C LYS A 167 -4.80 -12.51 9.16
N GLY A 168 -4.31 -11.81 8.14
CA GLY A 168 -4.61 -10.43 7.86
C GLY A 168 -5.76 -10.25 6.88
N LYS A 169 -6.08 -8.98 6.65
CA LYS A 169 -7.06 -8.53 5.64
C LYS A 169 -6.32 -7.82 4.52
N ILE A 170 -6.93 -7.71 3.34
CA ILE A 170 -6.42 -6.93 2.22
C ILE A 170 -7.29 -5.69 2.04
N ILE A 171 -6.68 -4.55 1.74
CA ILE A 171 -7.39 -3.38 1.21
C ILE A 171 -6.95 -3.16 -0.23
N THR A 172 -7.93 -3.11 -1.14
CA THR A 172 -7.70 -2.96 -2.58
C THR A 172 -8.79 -2.12 -3.23
N CYS A 173 -8.54 -1.65 -4.43
CA CYS A 173 -9.54 -1.12 -5.36
C CYS A 173 -9.69 -2.04 -6.59
N ASP A 174 -8.99 -3.18 -6.63
CA ASP A 174 -9.03 -4.14 -7.74
C ASP A 174 -10.06 -5.25 -7.46
N PHE A 175 -11.08 -5.30 -8.30
CA PHE A 175 -12.14 -6.31 -8.25
C PHE A 175 -11.62 -7.74 -8.41
N ASN A 176 -10.63 -7.96 -9.29
CA ASN A 176 -10.05 -9.28 -9.54
C ASN A 176 -9.23 -9.75 -8.34
N LEU A 177 -8.44 -8.86 -7.73
CA LEU A 177 -7.70 -9.16 -6.51
C LEU A 177 -8.67 -9.52 -5.37
N SER A 178 -9.74 -8.74 -5.20
CA SER A 178 -10.78 -9.00 -4.19
C SER A 178 -11.45 -10.36 -4.41
N LYS A 179 -11.84 -10.68 -5.66
CA LYS A 179 -12.44 -11.97 -6.01
C LYS A 179 -11.49 -13.14 -5.74
N LYS A 180 -10.22 -13.00 -6.12
CA LYS A 180 -9.19 -14.02 -5.90
C LYS A 180 -8.91 -14.24 -4.41
N ALA A 181 -8.77 -13.16 -3.63
CA ALA A 181 -8.60 -13.22 -2.18
C ALA A 181 -9.73 -13.98 -1.49
N LYS A 182 -10.98 -13.72 -1.91
CA LYS A 182 -12.16 -14.40 -1.37
C LYS A 182 -12.15 -15.91 -1.63
N ILE A 183 -11.74 -16.34 -2.83
CA ILE A 183 -11.58 -17.77 -3.18
C ILE A 183 -10.51 -18.42 -2.28
N GLU A 184 -9.42 -17.69 -1.99
CA GLU A 184 -8.33 -18.15 -1.13
C GLU A 184 -8.64 -18.10 0.38
N GLY A 185 -9.84 -17.66 0.76
CA GLY A 185 -10.26 -17.54 2.15
C GLY A 185 -9.66 -16.35 2.90
N VAL A 186 -9.24 -15.31 2.17
CA VAL A 186 -8.70 -14.07 2.72
C VAL A 186 -9.76 -12.97 2.61
N LEU A 187 -9.98 -12.25 3.72
CA LEU A 187 -10.90 -11.12 3.72
C LEU A 187 -10.29 -9.93 2.97
N SER A 188 -10.95 -9.48 1.91
CA SER A 188 -10.65 -8.24 1.19
C SER A 188 -11.66 -7.15 1.54
N ILE A 189 -11.19 -5.92 1.61
CA ILE A 189 -11.99 -4.70 1.76
C ILE A 189 -11.77 -3.89 0.48
N ASP A 190 -12.80 -3.83 -0.35
CA ASP A 190 -12.78 -3.00 -1.55
C ASP A 190 -13.26 -1.59 -1.21
N ILE A 191 -12.40 -0.59 -1.44
CA ILE A 191 -12.72 0.82 -1.16
C ILE A 191 -13.89 1.32 -2.03
N HIS A 192 -14.08 0.78 -3.23
CA HIS A 192 -15.25 1.09 -4.06
C HIS A 192 -16.54 0.54 -3.44
N GLU A 193 -16.51 -0.67 -2.88
CA GLU A 193 -17.65 -1.24 -2.17
C GLU A 193 -17.97 -0.42 -0.91
N VAL A 194 -16.96 -0.03 -0.12
CA VAL A 194 -17.15 0.85 1.05
C VAL A 194 -17.83 2.15 0.64
N ALA A 195 -17.33 2.81 -0.40
CA ALA A 195 -17.92 4.05 -0.89
C ALA A 195 -19.38 3.86 -1.34
N ASN A 196 -19.70 2.73 -1.96
CA ASN A 196 -21.07 2.44 -2.39
C ASN A 196 -22.02 2.16 -1.22
N VAL A 197 -21.55 1.52 -0.14
CA VAL A 197 -22.35 1.29 1.08
C VAL A 197 -22.68 2.60 1.80
N LEU A 198 -21.80 3.61 1.71
CA LEU A 198 -21.99 4.93 2.31
C LEU A 198 -22.93 5.85 1.52
N LYS A 199 -23.37 5.45 0.32
CA LYS A 199 -24.37 6.20 -0.44
C LYS A 199 -25.73 6.15 0.23
N THR A 200 -26.55 7.15 -0.07
CA THR A 200 -27.91 7.34 0.41
C THR A 200 -28.73 6.06 0.24
N GLN A 201 -29.31 5.60 1.33
CA GLN A 201 -30.28 4.51 1.33
C GLN A 201 -31.67 5.14 1.32
N ALA A 202 -32.29 5.18 0.15
CA ALA A 202 -33.68 5.61 0.00
C ALA A 202 -34.61 4.39 -0.06
N VAL A 203 -35.87 4.59 0.33
CA VAL A 203 -36.99 3.66 0.12
C VAL A 203 -38.13 4.37 -0.62
N PRO A 204 -39.05 3.64 -1.28
CA PRO A 204 -40.25 4.24 -1.83
C PRO A 204 -41.01 5.04 -0.76
N GLY A 205 -41.38 6.28 -1.08
CA GLY A 205 -42.01 7.23 -0.15
C GLY A 205 -41.06 8.32 0.37
N ASP A 206 -39.75 8.06 0.42
CA ASP A 206 -38.75 9.07 0.80
C ASP A 206 -38.82 10.28 -0.12
N SER A 207 -38.55 11.46 0.43
CA SER A 207 -38.64 12.71 -0.32
C SER A 207 -37.33 13.47 -0.28
N PHE A 208 -36.90 13.98 -1.44
CA PHE A 208 -35.66 14.74 -1.59
C PHE A 208 -35.92 16.06 -2.28
N TRP A 209 -35.16 17.09 -1.89
CA TRP A 209 -35.05 18.32 -2.65
C TRP A 209 -33.91 18.18 -3.65
N ILE A 210 -34.22 18.22 -4.94
CA ILE A 210 -33.22 18.04 -5.99
C ILE A 210 -33.32 19.14 -7.03
N LYS A 211 -32.16 19.56 -7.54
CA LYS A 211 -32.08 20.40 -8.73
C LYS A 211 -32.04 19.51 -9.97
N LEU A 212 -32.91 19.78 -10.93
CA LEU A 212 -32.87 19.09 -12.23
C LEU A 212 -31.85 19.76 -13.13
N ILE A 213 -30.86 18.98 -13.55
CA ILE A 213 -29.67 19.48 -14.25
C ILE A 213 -29.74 19.18 -15.75
N GLN A 214 -30.30 18.02 -16.11
CA GLN A 214 -30.35 17.57 -17.50
C GLN A 214 -31.62 16.77 -17.80
N LYS A 215 -31.95 16.64 -19.09
CA LYS A 215 -33.04 15.76 -19.55
C LYS A 215 -32.65 14.29 -19.33
N GLY A 216 -33.62 13.48 -18.93
CA GLY A 216 -33.48 12.03 -18.82
C GLY A 216 -33.62 11.34 -20.16
N LYS A 217 -33.37 10.02 -20.17
CA LYS A 217 -33.46 9.21 -21.38
C LYS A 217 -34.90 8.89 -21.79
N GLY A 218 -35.80 8.75 -20.83
CA GLY A 218 -37.22 8.54 -21.09
C GLY A 218 -37.94 9.85 -21.39
N GLU A 219 -39.07 9.75 -22.10
CA GLU A 219 -39.91 10.89 -22.43
C GLU A 219 -40.35 11.65 -21.17
N GLY A 220 -40.22 12.98 -21.21
CA GLY A 220 -40.56 13.86 -20.09
C GLY A 220 -39.65 13.74 -18.85
N GLN A 221 -38.60 12.92 -18.85
CA GLN A 221 -37.75 12.74 -17.67
C GLN A 221 -36.80 13.92 -17.43
N GLY A 222 -36.63 14.28 -16.17
CA GLY A 222 -35.53 15.11 -15.69
C GLY A 222 -34.54 14.28 -14.85
N VAL A 223 -33.29 14.71 -14.78
CA VAL A 223 -32.26 14.06 -13.95
C VAL A 223 -31.59 15.07 -13.04
N GLY A 224 -31.51 14.71 -11.76
CA GLY A 224 -30.72 15.38 -10.75
C GLY A 224 -29.82 14.40 -10.01
N TYR A 225 -28.98 14.94 -9.14
CA TYR A 225 -28.03 14.16 -8.34
C TYR A 225 -28.13 14.57 -6.88
N LEU A 226 -28.10 13.59 -5.99
CA LEU A 226 -27.88 13.83 -4.57
C LEU A 226 -26.43 14.27 -4.31
N PRO A 227 -26.14 14.85 -3.12
CA PRO A 227 -24.77 15.29 -2.78
C PRO A 227 -23.71 14.17 -2.87
N ASP A 228 -24.11 12.92 -2.69
CA ASP A 228 -23.23 11.74 -2.81
C ASP A 228 -23.08 11.20 -4.25
N GLY A 229 -23.69 11.89 -5.23
CA GLY A 229 -23.68 11.51 -6.64
C GLY A 229 -24.74 10.48 -7.04
N THR A 230 -25.63 10.07 -6.13
CA THR A 230 -26.75 9.16 -6.46
C THR A 230 -27.67 9.85 -7.45
N MET A 231 -27.90 9.20 -8.60
CA MET A 231 -28.72 9.73 -9.66
C MET A 231 -30.21 9.58 -9.32
N ILE A 232 -30.96 10.67 -9.43
CA ILE A 232 -32.42 10.69 -9.30
C ILE A 232 -33.04 11.07 -10.65
N VAL A 233 -33.85 10.17 -11.19
CA VAL A 233 -34.62 10.35 -12.42
C VAL A 233 -36.04 10.71 -12.03
N VAL A 234 -36.49 11.90 -12.44
CA VAL A 234 -37.81 12.44 -12.10
C VAL A 234 -38.73 12.35 -13.30
N GLU A 235 -39.85 11.64 -13.14
CA GLU A 235 -40.93 11.60 -14.13
C GLU A 235 -41.54 13.00 -14.29
N GLN A 236 -41.79 13.40 -15.55
CA GLN A 236 -42.25 14.75 -15.90
C GLN A 236 -41.33 15.90 -15.42
N GLY A 237 -40.06 15.59 -15.14
CA GLY A 237 -39.06 16.58 -14.72
C GLY A 237 -38.45 17.40 -15.85
N ALA A 238 -38.62 17.01 -17.12
CA ALA A 238 -37.96 17.68 -18.26
C ALA A 238 -38.33 19.16 -18.41
N ASP A 239 -39.52 19.55 -17.96
CA ASP A 239 -40.02 20.93 -18.05
C ASP A 239 -39.53 21.81 -16.88
N TYR A 240 -38.88 21.21 -15.90
CA TYR A 240 -38.42 21.86 -14.67
C TYR A 240 -36.89 21.94 -14.58
N LEU A 241 -36.18 21.86 -15.72
CA LEU A 241 -34.73 22.00 -15.75
C LEU A 241 -34.26 23.31 -15.15
N GLY A 242 -33.17 23.24 -14.39
CA GLY A 242 -32.60 24.36 -13.65
C GLY A 242 -33.33 24.69 -12.34
N LYS A 243 -34.52 24.11 -12.10
CA LYS A 243 -35.29 24.33 -10.86
C LYS A 243 -34.96 23.27 -9.81
N THR A 244 -35.13 23.65 -8.55
CA THR A 244 -35.06 22.75 -7.41
C THR A 244 -36.48 22.40 -6.97
N LEU A 245 -36.80 21.12 -6.91
CA LEU A 245 -38.13 20.61 -6.59
C LEU A 245 -38.08 19.54 -5.50
N LYS A 246 -39.16 19.41 -4.75
CA LYS A 246 -39.39 18.28 -3.85
C LYS A 246 -39.90 17.11 -4.66
N VAL A 247 -39.24 15.96 -4.56
CA VAL A 247 -39.61 14.75 -5.29
C VAL A 247 -39.73 13.58 -4.34
N GLY A 248 -40.70 12.70 -4.57
CA GLY A 248 -40.91 11.46 -3.82
C GLY A 248 -40.39 10.26 -4.60
N VAL A 249 -39.55 9.42 -3.97
CA VAL A 249 -39.03 8.19 -4.57
C VAL A 249 -40.18 7.22 -4.81
N SER A 250 -40.31 6.76 -6.05
CA SER A 250 -41.30 5.78 -6.49
C SER A 250 -40.72 4.37 -6.59
N ARG A 251 -39.51 4.24 -7.13
CA ARG A 251 -38.82 2.95 -7.27
C ARG A 251 -37.30 3.12 -7.29
N ILE A 252 -36.59 2.03 -7.04
CA ILE A 252 -35.13 1.99 -6.99
C ILE A 252 -34.66 0.94 -7.97
N ILE A 253 -33.68 1.30 -8.80
CA ILE A 253 -33.02 0.36 -9.71
C ILE A 253 -31.56 0.26 -9.30
N GLN A 254 -31.12 -0.95 -8.99
CA GLN A 254 -29.70 -1.26 -8.83
C GLN A 254 -29.10 -1.53 -10.21
N THR A 255 -28.00 -0.86 -10.53
CA THR A 255 -27.17 -1.09 -11.71
C THR A 255 -25.73 -1.39 -11.28
N ASP A 256 -24.91 -1.84 -12.22
CA ASP A 256 -23.48 -2.09 -11.97
C ASP A 256 -22.73 -0.82 -11.55
N ALA A 257 -23.16 0.36 -12.02
CA ALA A 257 -22.58 1.65 -11.66
C ALA A 257 -23.11 2.21 -10.32
N GLY A 258 -24.12 1.57 -9.73
CA GLY A 258 -24.74 1.99 -8.48
C GLY A 258 -26.27 2.06 -8.55
N LYS A 259 -26.86 2.77 -7.58
CA LYS A 259 -28.31 2.92 -7.46
C LYS A 259 -28.81 4.11 -8.26
N ILE A 260 -29.93 3.91 -8.94
CA ILE A 260 -30.71 4.97 -9.59
C ILE A 260 -32.06 5.03 -8.86
N LEU A 261 -32.41 6.22 -8.37
CA LEU A 261 -33.71 6.45 -7.77
C LEU A 261 -34.64 7.02 -8.84
N PHE A 262 -35.82 6.44 -9.01
CA PHE A 262 -36.88 7.07 -9.78
C PHE A 262 -37.81 7.76 -8.82
N ALA A 263 -38.24 8.96 -9.18
CA ALA A 263 -39.07 9.79 -8.34
C ALA A 263 -40.15 10.51 -9.17
N LYS A 264 -41.18 10.96 -8.47
CA LYS A 264 -42.23 11.83 -9.01
C LYS A 264 -42.17 13.17 -8.29
N ILE A 265 -42.53 14.24 -8.99
CA ILE A 265 -42.68 15.56 -8.37
C ILE A 265 -43.75 15.45 -7.28
N LYS A 266 -43.43 15.92 -6.06
CA LYS A 266 -44.43 16.08 -5.01
C LYS A 266 -44.94 17.51 -5.08
N GLU A 267 -46.25 17.66 -5.20
CA GLU A 267 -46.92 18.93 -4.94
C GLU A 267 -46.76 19.26 -3.46
N GLU A 268 -46.53 20.54 -3.14
CA GLU A 268 -46.57 21.00 -1.75
C GLU A 268 -48.05 21.00 -1.31
N GLU A 269 -48.37 20.21 -0.28
CA GLU A 269 -49.62 20.34 0.48
C GLU A 269 -49.61 21.62 1.32
#